data_AF-A0A7X8RQ90-F1
#
_entry.id   AF-A0A7X8RQ90-F1
#
_cell.length_a   1.000
_cell.length_b   1.000
_cell.length_c   1.000
_cell.angle_alpha   90.00
_cell.angle_beta   90.00
_cell.angle_gamma   90.00
#
_symmetry.space_group_name_H-M   'P 1'
#
loop_
_entity.id
_entity.type
_entity.pdbx_description
1 polymer ?
#
loop_
_entity_poly.entity_id
_entity_poly.type
_entity_poly.pdbx_seq_one_letter_code
_entity_poly.pdbx_strand_id
1 'polypeptide(L)'
;AIAEDDYQSQSGTLTFAGTTEESHPITVSIADDTLIEPTESLYVNLSNLSTTLIGINDSQGEITIQDNDGGADKGLTISDMTVNEGDGTATVQVTLTGNVQGGFSVDYQTADGTAIAEDDYQSQS
;
A
#
# COMPACT_ATOMS: atom_id res chain seq x y z
N ALA A 1 -7.32 -1.08 -5.72
CA ALA A 1 -8.12 0.06 -6.15
C ALA A 1 -9.58 -0.33 -6.00
N ILE A 2 -10.05 -0.15 -4.79
CA ILE A 2 -11.41 -0.16 -4.33
C ILE A 2 -11.97 1.25 -4.57
N ALA A 3 -13.15 1.33 -5.16
CA ALA A 3 -13.79 2.61 -5.40
C ALA A 3 -14.15 3.31 -4.08
N GLU A 4 -14.06 4.63 -4.07
CA GLU A 4 -14.26 5.54 -2.94
C GLU A 4 -13.20 5.46 -1.83
N ASP A 5 -12.42 4.37 -1.76
CA ASP A 5 -11.20 4.27 -0.95
C ASP A 5 -10.00 4.82 -1.75
N ASP A 6 -9.76 4.31 -2.98
CA ASP A 6 -8.55 4.64 -3.76
C ASP A 6 -8.82 5.60 -4.93
N TYR A 7 -10.04 5.63 -5.44
CA TYR A 7 -10.44 6.49 -6.56
C TYR A 7 -11.94 6.77 -6.59
N GLN A 8 -12.34 7.88 -7.22
CA GLN A 8 -13.76 8.18 -7.45
C GLN A 8 -14.25 7.52 -8.74
N SER A 9 -15.30 6.70 -8.62
CA SER A 9 -15.92 6.08 -9.79
C SER A 9 -16.64 7.12 -10.64
N GLN A 10 -16.45 7.07 -11.96
CA GLN A 10 -17.11 7.97 -12.88
C GLN A 10 -17.55 7.26 -14.17
N SER A 11 -18.54 7.84 -14.84
CA SER A 11 -18.98 7.43 -16.17
C SER A 11 -19.40 8.66 -16.98
N GLY A 12 -19.36 8.55 -18.31
CA GLY A 12 -19.68 9.65 -19.20
C GLY A 12 -19.71 9.25 -20.66
N THR A 13 -19.84 10.24 -21.54
CA THR A 13 -19.82 10.06 -23.00
C THR A 13 -18.86 11.06 -23.61
N LEU A 14 -17.92 10.58 -24.42
CA LEU A 14 -17.06 11.41 -25.25
C LEU A 14 -17.74 11.65 -26.60
N THR A 15 -17.71 12.89 -27.10
CA THR A 15 -18.27 13.23 -28.41
C THR A 15 -17.14 13.63 -29.34
N PHE A 16 -17.02 12.91 -30.46
CA PHE A 16 -16.02 13.18 -31.48
C PHE A 16 -16.66 13.91 -32.67
N ALA A 17 -15.98 14.93 -33.21
CA ALA A 17 -16.32 15.57 -34.47
C ALA A 17 -16.04 14.67 -35.69
N GLY A 18 -15.19 13.65 -35.53
CA GLY A 18 -14.91 12.64 -36.55
C GLY A 18 -13.74 13.01 -37.46
N THR A 19 -12.77 13.77 -36.94
CA THR A 19 -11.53 14.13 -37.66
C THR A 19 -10.35 13.27 -37.21
N THR A 20 -9.40 13.01 -38.10
CA THR A 20 -8.15 12.33 -37.77
C THR A 20 -7.40 13.07 -36.64
N GLU A 21 -6.79 12.31 -35.73
CA GLU A 21 -6.02 12.83 -34.57
C GLU A 21 -6.82 13.64 -33.53
N GLU A 22 -8.15 13.58 -33.58
CA GLU A 22 -8.99 14.09 -32.50
C GLU A 22 -8.80 13.29 -31.21
N SER A 23 -8.64 13.97 -30.07
CA SER A 23 -8.46 13.34 -28.76
C SER A 23 -9.27 14.06 -27.68
N HIS A 24 -9.77 13.29 -26.71
CA HIS A 24 -10.50 13.80 -25.56
C HIS A 24 -9.95 13.15 -24.28
N PRO A 25 -9.60 13.94 -23.25
CA PRO A 25 -9.12 13.39 -21.99
C PRO A 25 -10.27 12.85 -21.14
N ILE A 26 -9.97 11.81 -20.36
CA ILE A 26 -10.78 11.37 -19.22
C ILE A 26 -9.93 11.60 -17.97
N THR A 27 -10.45 12.32 -16.98
CA THR A 27 -9.74 12.63 -15.73
C THR A 27 -10.35 11.86 -14.59
N VAL A 28 -9.65 10.87 -14.04
CA VAL A 28 -10.08 10.10 -12.85
C VAL A 28 -9.44 10.73 -11.61
N SER A 29 -10.25 11.03 -10.59
CA SER A 29 -9.75 11.48 -9.29
C SER A 29 -9.22 10.30 -8.48
N ILE A 30 -7.99 10.39 -7.99
CA ILE A 30 -7.34 9.42 -7.11
C ILE A 30 -7.44 9.96 -5.67
N ALA A 31 -7.76 9.08 -4.72
CA ALA A 31 -7.77 9.41 -3.30
C ALA A 31 -6.34 9.30 -2.73
N ASP A 32 -5.98 10.21 -1.84
CA ASP A 32 -4.68 10.28 -1.18
C ASP A 32 -4.95 10.23 0.33
N ASP A 33 -4.26 9.35 1.04
CA ASP A 33 -4.45 9.19 2.48
C ASP A 33 -3.12 9.07 3.26
N THR A 34 -3.03 8.17 4.25
CA THR A 34 -1.81 7.93 5.06
C THR A 34 -1.56 6.44 5.31
N LEU A 35 -2.33 5.57 4.66
CA LEU A 35 -2.29 4.12 4.80
C LEU A 35 -1.30 3.57 3.75
N ILE A 36 -0.26 2.89 4.21
CA ILE A 36 0.73 2.29 3.33
C ILE A 36 0.10 1.07 2.64
N GLU A 37 -0.01 1.16 1.32
CA GLU A 37 -0.74 0.20 0.49
C GLU A 37 0.16 -0.44 -0.58
N PRO A 38 -0.15 -1.67 -1.02
CA PRO A 38 0.47 -2.25 -2.20
C PRO A 38 0.11 -1.44 -3.45
N THR A 39 0.86 -1.63 -4.54
CA THR A 39 0.47 -1.09 -5.85
C THR A 39 -0.85 -1.69 -6.30
N GLU A 40 -1.71 -0.83 -6.83
CA GLU A 40 -3.05 -1.21 -7.25
C GLU A 40 -3.37 -0.75 -8.67
N SER A 41 -4.43 -1.29 -9.28
CA SER A 41 -4.89 -0.81 -10.59
C SER A 41 -6.41 -0.74 -10.72
N LEU A 42 -6.86 0.16 -11.59
CA LEU A 42 -8.24 0.29 -12.03
C LEU A 42 -8.32 0.38 -13.56
N TYR A 43 -9.53 0.20 -14.10
CA TYR A 43 -9.77 0.17 -15.54
C TYR A 43 -10.76 1.24 -15.99
N VAL A 44 -10.46 1.88 -17.13
CA VAL A 44 -11.39 2.71 -17.90
C VAL A 44 -11.85 1.92 -19.12
N ASN A 45 -13.15 1.67 -19.21
CA ASN A 45 -13.72 0.83 -20.26
C ASN A 45 -14.52 1.66 -21.27
N LEU A 46 -14.20 1.52 -22.57
CA LEU A 46 -14.98 2.07 -23.67
C LEU A 46 -16.05 1.07 -24.11
N SER A 47 -17.28 1.55 -24.32
CA SER A 47 -18.40 0.74 -24.76
C SER A 47 -19.45 1.60 -25.47
N ASN A 48 -20.50 0.98 -26.00
CA ASN A 48 -21.68 1.66 -26.56
C ASN A 48 -21.36 2.71 -27.64
N LEU A 49 -20.48 2.36 -28.58
CA LEU A 49 -20.18 3.22 -29.72
C LEU A 49 -21.47 3.56 -30.49
N SER A 50 -21.68 4.84 -30.78
CA SER A 50 -22.93 5.33 -31.40
C SER A 50 -23.05 5.04 -32.90
N THR A 51 -21.99 4.52 -33.52
CA THR A 51 -21.91 4.21 -34.95
C THR A 51 -21.33 2.82 -35.17
N THR A 52 -21.68 2.19 -36.29
CA THR A 52 -21.14 0.87 -36.71
C THR A 52 -20.09 0.99 -37.82
N LEU A 53 -19.73 2.22 -38.23
CA LEU A 53 -18.79 2.46 -39.34
C LEU A 53 -17.32 2.20 -38.94
N ILE A 54 -17.03 2.21 -37.64
CA ILE A 54 -15.72 1.93 -37.06
C ILE A 54 -15.91 1.00 -35.84
N GLY A 55 -14.82 0.41 -35.37
CA GLY A 55 -14.78 -0.38 -34.14
C GLY A 55 -13.98 0.29 -33.04
N ILE A 56 -14.14 -0.23 -31.81
CA ILE A 56 -13.21 0.03 -30.70
C ILE A 56 -12.08 -0.99 -30.82
N ASN A 57 -10.90 -0.55 -31.23
CA ASN A 57 -9.74 -1.44 -31.43
C ASN A 57 -9.10 -1.88 -30.12
N ASP A 58 -9.19 -1.03 -29.09
CA ASP A 58 -8.80 -1.28 -27.72
C ASP A 58 -9.84 -0.64 -26.81
N SER A 59 -10.53 -1.46 -26.01
CA SER A 59 -11.67 -1.03 -25.20
C SER A 59 -11.31 -0.76 -23.75
N GLN A 60 -10.05 -0.93 -23.34
CA GLN A 60 -9.68 -0.84 -21.93
C GLN A 60 -8.34 -0.13 -21.73
N GLY A 61 -8.36 0.96 -20.98
CA GLY A 61 -7.17 1.56 -20.40
C GLY A 61 -6.99 1.10 -18.95
N GLU A 62 -5.75 0.81 -18.55
CA GLU A 62 -5.38 0.54 -17.16
C GLU A 62 -4.72 1.78 -16.54
N ILE A 63 -5.09 2.09 -15.30
CA ILE A 63 -4.42 3.09 -14.47
C ILE A 63 -3.84 2.35 -13.27
N THR A 64 -2.54 2.53 -13.02
CA THR A 64 -1.83 1.99 -11.86
C THR A 64 -1.67 3.09 -10.82
N ILE A 65 -2.07 2.82 -9.58
CA ILE A 65 -1.90 3.69 -8.42
C ILE A 65 -0.69 3.19 -7.64
N GLN A 66 0.27 4.08 -7.40
CA GLN A 66 1.44 3.81 -6.58
C GLN A 66 1.30 4.58 -5.27
N ASP A 67 1.37 3.85 -4.16
CA ASP A 67 1.37 4.43 -2.82
C ASP A 67 2.58 5.36 -2.60
N ASN A 68 2.36 6.43 -1.85
CA ASN A 68 3.33 7.45 -1.48
C ASN A 68 3.47 7.65 0.04
N ASP A 69 2.84 6.80 0.86
CA ASP A 69 2.84 6.94 2.32
C ASP A 69 3.98 6.18 3.03
N GLY A 70 4.63 5.27 2.31
CA GLY A 70 5.86 4.61 2.74
C GLY A 70 7.06 5.56 2.89
N GLY A 71 8.16 5.08 3.48
CA GLY A 71 9.37 5.89 3.61
C GLY A 71 10.39 5.33 4.60
N ALA A 72 11.58 5.96 4.64
CA ALA A 72 12.67 5.56 5.54
C ALA A 72 12.38 5.82 7.02
N ASP A 73 11.38 6.65 7.33
CA ASP A 73 10.91 6.95 8.68
C ASP A 73 9.74 6.04 9.14
N LYS A 74 9.28 5.12 8.28
CA LYS A 74 8.24 4.14 8.57
C LYS A 74 8.86 2.77 8.85
N GLY A 75 8.16 1.95 9.64
CA GLY A 75 8.57 0.59 9.95
C GLY A 75 8.57 0.27 11.44
N LEU A 76 9.19 -0.87 11.78
CA LEU A 76 9.32 -1.34 13.15
C LEU A 76 10.57 -0.76 13.80
N THR A 77 10.42 -0.29 15.03
CA THR A 77 11.52 0.06 15.92
C THR A 77 11.41 -0.76 17.20
N ILE A 78 12.55 -1.06 17.82
CA ILE A 78 12.62 -1.75 19.10
C ILE A 78 13.33 -0.85 20.11
N SER A 79 12.77 -0.74 21.32
CA SER A 79 13.34 0.11 22.37
C SER A 79 14.53 -0.55 23.05
N ASP A 80 15.60 0.22 23.29
CA ASP A 80 16.63 -0.17 24.24
C ASP A 80 16.14 0.01 25.68
N MET A 81 16.56 -0.86 26.58
CA MET A 81 16.21 -0.76 28.00
C MET A 81 17.35 -1.19 28.93
N THR A 82 17.21 -0.81 30.20
CA THR A 82 18.00 -1.34 31.31
C THR A 82 17.02 -1.86 32.35
N VAL A 83 17.32 -3.05 32.89
CA VAL A 83 16.47 -3.76 33.86
C VAL A 83 17.36 -4.32 34.97
N ASN A 84 16.83 -4.46 36.19
CA ASN A 84 17.57 -5.12 37.25
C ASN A 84 17.28 -6.63 37.21
N GLU A 85 18.29 -7.46 37.47
CA GLU A 85 18.12 -8.92 37.52
C GLU A 85 17.03 -9.36 38.51
N GLY A 86 16.88 -8.63 39.62
CA GLY A 86 15.86 -8.89 40.63
C GLY A 86 14.42 -8.68 40.15
N ASP A 87 14.21 -7.99 39.03
CA ASP A 87 12.89 -7.79 38.43
C ASP A 87 12.37 -9.07 37.74
N GLY A 88 13.26 -10.03 37.46
CA GLY A 88 12.96 -11.38 36.96
C GLY A 88 12.46 -11.45 35.51
N THR A 89 12.04 -10.33 34.92
CA THR A 89 11.58 -10.23 33.53
C THR A 89 12.00 -8.89 32.92
N ALA A 90 12.28 -8.90 31.62
CA ALA A 90 12.50 -7.71 30.81
C ALA A 90 11.44 -7.65 29.71
N THR A 91 10.81 -6.51 29.51
CA THR A 91 9.81 -6.30 28.44
C THR A 91 10.30 -5.19 27.53
N VAL A 92 10.73 -5.57 26.32
CA VAL A 92 11.11 -4.63 25.25
C VAL A 92 9.89 -4.26 24.42
N GLN A 93 9.78 -2.98 24.05
CA GLN A 93 8.68 -2.51 23.23
C GLN A 93 9.09 -2.51 21.76
N VAL A 94 8.31 -3.20 20.93
CA VAL A 94 8.35 -3.05 19.47
C VAL A 94 7.25 -2.07 19.06
N THR A 95 7.58 -1.08 18.24
CA THR A 95 6.66 -0.02 17.81
C THR A 95 6.65 0.06 16.29
N LEU A 96 5.45 -0.01 15.69
CA LEU A 96 5.22 0.28 14.28
C LEU A 96 4.96 1.78 14.10
N THR A 97 5.68 2.40 13.17
CA THR A 97 5.41 3.73 12.64
C THR A 97 4.93 3.61 11.19
N GLY A 98 3.78 4.22 10.88
CA GLY A 98 3.11 4.10 9.58
C GLY A 98 2.02 3.03 9.63
N ASN A 99 0.79 3.42 9.33
CA ASN A 99 -0.31 2.47 9.21
C ASN A 99 -0.09 1.67 7.92
N VAL A 100 -0.15 0.35 7.99
CA VAL A 100 0.04 -0.52 6.82
C VAL A 100 -1.27 -1.25 6.55
N GLN A 101 -1.64 -1.36 5.28
CA GLN A 101 -2.83 -2.08 4.86
C GLN A 101 -2.69 -3.57 5.20
N GLY A 102 -3.71 -4.08 5.89
CA GLY A 102 -3.70 -5.43 6.43
C GLY A 102 -2.83 -5.58 7.68
N GLY A 103 -2.79 -6.80 8.20
CA GLY A 103 -1.87 -7.17 9.28
C GLY A 103 -0.64 -7.87 8.73
N PHE A 104 0.44 -7.85 9.50
CA PHE A 104 1.66 -8.61 9.20
C PHE A 104 2.25 -9.21 10.48
N SER A 105 3.16 -10.17 10.30
CA SER A 105 3.94 -10.78 11.38
C SER A 105 5.42 -10.47 11.19
N VAL A 106 6.15 -10.42 12.30
CA VAL A 106 7.61 -10.32 12.33
C VAL A 106 8.14 -11.39 13.28
N ASP A 107 9.15 -12.13 12.84
CA ASP A 107 9.85 -13.09 13.70
C ASP A 107 10.82 -12.34 14.61
N TYR A 108 11.00 -12.81 15.83
CA TYR A 108 12.02 -12.31 16.74
C TYR A 108 12.80 -13.48 17.34
N GLN A 109 14.06 -13.22 17.69
CA GLN A 109 14.89 -14.14 18.45
C GLN A 109 15.81 -13.33 19.36
N THR A 110 16.11 -13.88 20.53
CA THR A 110 17.18 -13.34 21.38
C THR A 110 18.55 -13.79 20.85
N ALA A 111 19.59 -13.02 21.14
CA ALA A 111 20.96 -13.36 20.79
C ALA A 111 21.92 -12.89 21.90
N ASP A 112 23.00 -13.65 22.10
CA ASP A 112 24.00 -13.35 23.11
C ASP A 112 24.72 -12.02 22.83
N GLY A 113 24.96 -11.29 23.92
CA GLY A 113 25.85 -10.13 23.95
C GLY A 113 26.97 -10.41 24.94
N THR A 114 27.10 -9.54 25.95
CA THR A 114 27.88 -9.88 27.16
C THR A 114 27.11 -10.79 28.10
N ALA A 115 25.77 -10.79 28.03
CA ALA A 115 24.91 -11.75 28.68
C ALA A 115 24.77 -12.99 27.78
N ILE A 116 24.90 -14.19 28.36
CA ILE A 116 24.94 -15.48 27.68
C ILE A 116 23.66 -16.27 28.01
N ALA A 117 23.08 -16.90 26.99
CA ALA A 117 21.89 -17.74 27.15
C ALA A 117 22.13 -18.88 28.16
N GLU A 118 21.07 -19.22 28.91
CA GLU A 118 21.02 -20.21 29.98
C GLU A 118 21.84 -19.89 31.24
N ASP A 119 22.81 -18.98 31.15
CA ASP A 119 23.53 -18.42 32.31
C ASP A 119 22.83 -17.14 32.81
N ASP A 120 22.57 -16.18 31.93
CA ASP A 120 22.06 -14.84 32.27
C ASP A 120 20.59 -14.62 31.86
N TYR A 121 20.14 -15.30 30.80
CA TYR A 121 18.75 -15.21 30.32
C TYR A 121 18.32 -16.53 29.66
N GLN A 122 17.01 -16.81 29.62
CA GLN A 122 16.49 -17.98 28.93
C GLN A 122 16.24 -17.65 27.46
N SER A 123 16.78 -18.48 26.57
CA SER A 123 16.47 -18.34 25.14
C SER A 123 15.04 -18.81 24.86
N GLN A 124 14.31 -18.07 24.03
CA GLN A 124 13.03 -18.54 23.47
C GLN A 124 13.23 -18.90 22.00
N SER A 125 12.74 -20.08 21.63
CA SER A 125 12.73 -20.64 20.27
C SER A 125 11.38 -20.46 19.60
#